data_AF-A0A9D5JPQ1-F1
#
_entry.id   AF-A0A9D5JPQ1-F1
#
_cell.length_a   1.000
_cell.length_b   1.000
_cell.length_c   1.000
_cell.angle_alpha   90.00
_cell.angle_beta   90.00
_cell.angle_gamma   90.00
#
_symmetry.space_group_name_H-M   'P 1'
#
loop_
_entity.id
_entity.type
_entity.pdbx_description
1 polymer ?
#
loop_
_entity_poly.entity_id
_entity_poly.type
_entity_poly.pdbx_seq_one_letter_code
_entity_poly.pdbx_strand_id
1 'polypeptide(L)'
;MDKKRGHYLGTEINKKWYKRYTGSGLFARGRGQYWYDDNSFYFLRQLTESPIVIPLESIKQFETGKWHCGRWCFGYDILKIIWAKDGLILSSGFFIAKDRAENSKIISELKKV
;
A
#
# COMPACT_ATOMS: atom_id res chain seq x y z
N MET A 1 19.47 0.09 1.20
CA MET A 1 18.16 -0.30 0.65
C MET A 1 17.77 0.65 -0.46
N ASP A 2 17.35 0.12 -1.59
CA ASP A 2 16.93 0.92 -2.74
C ASP A 2 15.50 1.44 -2.52
N LYS A 3 15.33 2.76 -2.49
CA LYS A 3 14.04 3.41 -2.21
C LYS A 3 13.37 3.79 -3.52
N LYS A 4 12.16 3.27 -3.74
CA LYS A 4 11.39 3.50 -4.96
C LYS A 4 10.26 4.49 -4.71
N ARG A 5 9.85 5.25 -5.71
CA ARG A 5 8.78 6.25 -5.59
C ARG A 5 7.41 5.59 -5.67
N GLY A 6 6.44 6.11 -4.94
CA GLY A 6 5.06 5.65 -5.01
C GLY A 6 4.06 6.64 -4.44
N HIS A 7 2.79 6.23 -4.37
CA HIS A 7 1.69 6.99 -3.80
C HIS A 7 0.85 6.08 -2.90
N TYR A 8 0.71 6.46 -1.64
CA TYR A 8 -0.18 5.80 -0.70
C TYR A 8 -1.62 6.36 -0.79
N LEU A 9 -2.57 5.49 -1.12
CA LEU A 9 -3.96 5.84 -1.40
C LEU A 9 -4.87 5.75 -0.16
N GLY A 10 -4.35 5.25 0.96
CA GLY A 10 -5.08 5.07 2.20
C GLY A 10 -5.28 3.60 2.57
N THR A 11 -5.81 3.40 3.77
CA THR A 11 -6.13 2.07 4.31
C THR A 11 -7.63 1.94 4.56
N GLU A 12 -8.18 0.81 4.14
CA GLU A 12 -9.59 0.43 4.34
C GLU A 12 -9.70 -0.69 5.39
N ILE A 13 -10.82 -0.74 6.07
CA ILE A 13 -11.16 -1.81 7.01
C ILE A 13 -11.98 -2.86 6.24
N ASN A 14 -11.57 -4.14 6.33
CA ASN A 14 -12.24 -5.27 5.68
C ASN A 14 -12.48 -5.07 4.17
N LYS A 15 -11.57 -4.36 3.48
CA LYS A 15 -11.67 -4.01 2.05
C LYS A 15 -12.93 -3.22 1.67
N LYS A 16 -13.59 -2.62 2.66
CA LYS A 16 -14.77 -1.79 2.45
C LYS A 16 -14.29 -0.36 2.22
N TRP A 17 -14.29 0.06 0.97
CA TRP A 17 -13.84 1.39 0.55
C TRP A 17 -14.43 2.58 1.31
N TYR A 18 -15.67 2.44 1.79
CA TYR A 18 -16.36 3.46 2.58
C TYR A 18 -15.95 3.45 4.05
N LYS A 19 -15.34 2.36 4.54
CA LYS A 19 -14.77 2.26 5.89
C LYS A 19 -13.27 2.47 5.84
N ARG A 20 -12.84 3.71 5.98
CA ARG A 20 -11.43 4.08 6.06
C ARG A 20 -10.89 3.87 7.48
N TYR A 21 -9.68 3.35 7.57
CA TYR A 21 -8.95 3.28 8.83
C TYR A 21 -8.24 4.62 9.09
N THR A 22 -8.48 5.22 10.25
CA THR A 22 -7.96 6.55 10.62
C THR A 22 -6.83 6.51 11.63
N GLY A 23 -6.59 5.37 12.28
CA GLY A 23 -5.58 5.21 13.33
C GLY A 23 -4.15 5.19 12.80
N SER A 24 -3.18 5.28 13.71
CA SER A 24 -1.75 5.05 13.44
C SER A 24 -1.18 5.85 12.26
N GLY A 25 -1.69 7.07 12.03
CA GLY A 25 -1.27 7.89 10.90
C GLY A 25 -1.60 7.31 9.53
N LEU A 26 -2.50 6.33 9.39
CA LEU A 26 -2.85 5.70 8.11
C LEU A 26 -3.96 6.44 7.34
N PHE A 27 -4.54 7.49 7.93
CA PHE A 27 -5.57 8.30 7.27
C PHE A 27 -5.03 9.15 6.11
N ALA A 28 -3.88 9.81 6.34
CA ALA A 28 -3.30 10.76 5.39
C ALA A 28 -2.74 10.04 4.16
N ARG A 29 -3.07 10.55 2.98
CA ARG A 29 -2.64 10.01 1.68
C ARG A 29 -1.50 10.84 1.13
N GLY A 30 -0.77 10.30 0.16
CA GLY A 30 0.18 11.14 -0.56
C GLY A 30 1.28 10.38 -1.27
N ARG A 31 2.06 11.16 -2.02
CA ARG A 31 3.31 10.70 -2.65
C ARG A 31 4.35 10.39 -1.58
N GLY A 32 5.26 9.50 -1.92
CA GLY A 32 6.30 9.07 -1.01
C GLY A 32 7.27 8.11 -1.64
N GLN A 33 8.01 7.43 -0.78
CA GLN A 33 8.93 6.38 -1.14
C GLN A 33 8.58 5.11 -0.38
N TYR A 34 8.76 3.97 -1.03
CA TYR A 34 8.63 2.67 -0.43
C TYR A 34 9.91 1.87 -0.57
N TRP A 35 10.09 0.95 0.35
CA TRP A 35 11.12 -0.07 0.35
C TRP A 35 10.62 -1.25 1.15
N TYR A 36 11.30 -2.37 1.07
CA TYR A 36 11.01 -3.54 1.89
C TYR A 36 12.33 -4.22 2.24
N ASP A 37 12.30 -4.98 3.31
CA ASP A 37 13.37 -5.86 3.76
C ASP A 37 12.79 -7.22 4.12
N ASP A 38 13.58 -8.06 4.79
CA ASP A 38 13.16 -9.41 5.16
C ASP A 38 12.03 -9.44 6.21
N ASN A 39 11.73 -8.31 6.86
CA ASN A 39 10.78 -8.23 7.96
C ASN A 39 9.52 -7.45 7.61
N SER A 40 9.62 -6.39 6.80
CA SER A 40 8.54 -5.42 6.64
C SER A 40 8.55 -4.71 5.28
N PHE A 41 7.34 -4.32 4.86
CA PHE A 41 7.14 -3.30 3.84
C PHE A 41 7.02 -1.92 4.50
N TYR A 42 7.71 -0.94 3.94
CA TYR A 42 7.75 0.42 4.44
C TYR A 42 7.28 1.41 3.38
N PHE A 43 6.54 2.45 3.82
CA PHE A 43 6.18 3.58 2.98
C PHE A 43 6.31 4.90 3.74
N LEU A 44 7.27 5.73 3.35
CA LEU A 44 7.44 7.08 3.88
C LEU A 44 6.76 8.10 2.97
N ARG A 45 5.76 8.81 3.49
CA ARG A 45 5.15 9.91 2.75
C ARG A 45 6.09 11.11 2.74
N GLN A 46 5.99 11.90 1.67
CA GLN A 46 6.69 13.17 1.56
C GLN A 46 6.24 14.10 2.70
N LEU A 47 7.18 14.85 3.28
CA LEU A 47 6.94 15.78 4.41
C LEU A 47 6.49 15.09 5.71
N THR A 48 6.72 13.79 5.86
CA THR A 48 6.52 13.06 7.12
C THR A 48 7.82 12.39 7.54
N GLU A 49 8.01 12.19 8.85
CA GLU A 49 9.22 11.58 9.41
C GLU A 49 9.04 10.07 9.67
N SER A 50 7.84 9.65 10.04
CA SER A 50 7.53 8.24 10.35
C SER A 50 6.98 7.49 9.13
N PRO A 51 7.59 6.37 8.73
CA PRO A 51 7.02 5.53 7.68
C PRO A 51 5.80 4.75 8.17
N ILE A 52 4.92 4.43 7.23
CA ILE A 52 3.96 3.35 7.38
C ILE A 52 4.75 2.04 7.35
N VAL A 53 4.58 1.20 8.37
CA VAL A 53 5.22 -0.10 8.47
C VAL A 53 4.14 -1.18 8.40
N ILE A 54 4.30 -2.12 7.47
CA ILE A 54 3.46 -3.31 7.34
C ILE A 54 4.37 -4.53 7.50
N PRO A 55 4.36 -5.20 8.66
CA PRO A 55 5.14 -6.42 8.87
C PRO A 55 4.75 -7.49 7.87
N LEU A 56 5.73 -8.17 7.27
CA LEU A 56 5.48 -9.21 6.26
C LEU A 56 4.67 -10.38 6.85
N GLU A 57 4.96 -10.77 8.10
CA GLU A 57 4.19 -11.78 8.85
C GLU A 57 2.70 -11.42 9.04
N SER A 58 2.37 -10.14 9.00
CA SER A 58 1.00 -9.65 9.15
C SER A 58 0.23 -9.66 7.82
N ILE A 59 0.95 -9.73 6.69
CA ILE A 59 0.37 -9.75 5.35
C ILE A 59 -0.35 -11.07 5.16
N LYS A 60 -1.61 -10.97 4.74
CA LYS A 60 -2.45 -12.13 4.43
C LYS A 60 -2.48 -12.42 2.94
N GLN A 61 -2.44 -11.36 2.13
CA GLN A 61 -2.46 -11.49 0.67
C GLN A 61 -2.16 -10.16 -0.01
N PHE A 62 -1.71 -10.26 -1.26
CA PHE A 62 -1.60 -9.14 -2.18
C PHE A 62 -2.71 -9.21 -3.23
N GLU A 63 -3.43 -8.13 -3.38
CA GLU A 63 -4.47 -7.95 -4.39
C GLU A 63 -4.09 -6.84 -5.37
N THR A 64 -4.80 -6.83 -6.49
CA THR A 64 -4.72 -5.76 -7.49
C THR A 64 -6.12 -5.25 -7.78
N GLY A 65 -6.27 -3.95 -7.96
CA GLY A 65 -7.52 -3.38 -8.42
C GLY A 65 -7.32 -2.03 -9.09
N LYS A 66 -8.36 -1.52 -9.74
CA LYS A 66 -8.35 -0.17 -10.33
C LYS A 66 -8.84 0.91 -9.38
N TRP A 67 -9.39 0.49 -8.24
CA TRP A 67 -10.04 1.37 -7.28
C TRP A 67 -9.68 1.03 -5.84
N HIS A 68 -9.39 2.06 -5.05
CA HIS A 68 -9.05 1.93 -3.64
C HIS A 68 -9.34 3.22 -2.88
N CYS A 69 -9.99 3.12 -1.72
CA CYS A 69 -10.22 4.21 -0.78
C CYS A 69 -10.97 5.40 -1.41
N GLY A 70 -11.90 5.17 -2.33
CA GLY A 70 -12.58 6.25 -3.05
C GLY A 70 -11.75 6.85 -4.20
N ARG A 71 -10.60 6.27 -4.54
CA ARG A 71 -9.74 6.74 -5.64
C ARG A 71 -9.76 5.76 -6.80
N TRP A 72 -10.12 6.28 -7.98
CA TRP A 72 -9.91 5.64 -9.26
C TRP A 72 -8.63 6.21 -9.87
N CYS A 73 -7.55 5.43 -9.91
CA CYS A 73 -6.26 5.88 -10.39
C CYS A 73 -6.19 5.86 -11.92
N PHE A 74 -7.16 6.46 -12.62
CA PHE A 74 -7.21 6.56 -14.10
C PHE A 74 -6.92 5.24 -14.84
N GLY A 75 -7.44 4.11 -14.31
CA GLY A 75 -7.26 2.77 -14.89
C GLY A 75 -5.89 2.11 -14.65
N TYR A 76 -4.98 2.75 -13.90
CA TYR A 76 -3.75 2.10 -13.46
C TYR A 76 -4.04 1.06 -12.37
N ASP A 77 -3.20 0.02 -12.31
CA ASP A 77 -3.28 -0.97 -11.24
C ASP A 77 -2.85 -0.38 -9.89
N ILE A 78 -3.58 -0.76 -8.86
CA ILE A 78 -3.31 -0.42 -7.47
C ILE A 78 -2.90 -1.71 -6.79
N LEU A 79 -1.71 -1.74 -6.21
CA LEU A 79 -1.35 -2.80 -5.28
C LEU A 79 -2.16 -2.61 -4.01
N LYS A 80 -2.83 -3.67 -3.59
CA LYS A 80 -3.52 -3.72 -2.31
C LYS A 80 -2.81 -4.73 -1.43
N ILE A 81 -2.23 -4.27 -0.34
CA ILE A 81 -1.66 -5.14 0.67
C ILE A 81 -2.77 -5.38 1.70
N ILE A 82 -3.20 -6.63 1.83
CA ILE A 82 -4.18 -7.04 2.84
C ILE A 82 -3.40 -7.61 4.02
N TRP A 83 -3.62 -7.06 5.20
CA TRP A 83 -2.82 -7.38 6.39
C TRP A 83 -3.65 -7.26 7.67
N ALA A 84 -3.20 -7.94 8.73
CA ALA A 84 -3.87 -7.91 10.02
C ALA A 84 -3.16 -6.95 10.99
N LYS A 85 -3.94 -6.14 11.72
CA LYS A 85 -3.42 -5.27 12.77
C LYS A 85 -4.49 -5.04 13.83
N ASP A 86 -4.15 -5.19 15.11
CA ASP A 86 -5.03 -4.92 16.25
C ASP A 86 -6.41 -5.62 16.13
N GLY A 87 -6.42 -6.88 15.65
CA GLY A 87 -7.64 -7.66 15.43
C GLY A 87 -8.46 -7.25 14.19
N LEU A 88 -8.01 -6.26 13.42
CA LEU A 88 -8.66 -5.81 12.19
C LEU A 88 -7.96 -6.37 10.95
N ILE A 89 -8.74 -6.65 9.91
CA ILE A 89 -8.21 -6.85 8.56
C ILE A 89 -8.19 -5.52 7.84
N LEU A 90 -6.99 -5.07 7.47
CA LEU A 90 -6.73 -3.82 6.79
C LEU A 90 -6.36 -4.07 5.34
N SER A 91 -6.65 -3.10 4.49
CA SER A 91 -6.29 -3.09 3.07
C SER A 91 -5.63 -1.76 2.73
N SER A 92 -4.31 -1.75 2.58
CA SER A 92 -3.52 -0.57 2.25
C SER A 92 -3.25 -0.53 0.75
N GLY A 93 -3.60 0.59 0.11
CA GLY A 93 -3.49 0.73 -1.34
C GLY A 93 -2.30 1.59 -1.74
N PHE A 94 -1.53 1.13 -2.71
CA PHE A 94 -0.36 1.79 -3.24
C PHE A 94 -0.37 1.84 -4.76
N PHE A 95 0.06 2.97 -5.30
CA PHE A 95 0.39 3.14 -6.71
C PHE A 95 1.91 3.29 -6.85
N ILE A 96 2.56 2.41 -7.61
CA ILE A 96 3.97 2.07 -7.37
C ILE A 96 4.90 2.37 -8.56
N ALA A 97 4.39 2.90 -9.68
CA ALA A 97 5.22 3.11 -10.86
C ALA A 97 4.85 4.36 -11.68
N LYS A 98 5.76 4.74 -12.59
CA LYS A 98 5.53 5.81 -13.57
C LYS A 98 4.64 5.37 -14.72
N ASP A 99 4.68 4.09 -15.07
CA ASP A 99 3.90 3.51 -16.17
C ASP A 99 3.24 2.17 -15.78
N ARG A 100 2.33 1.68 -16.63
CA ARG A 100 1.54 0.47 -16.38
C ARG A 100 2.38 -0.81 -16.38
N ALA A 101 3.40 -0.90 -17.22
CA ALA A 101 4.20 -2.12 -17.38
C ALA A 101 5.11 -2.33 -16.17
N GLU A 102 5.77 -1.26 -15.73
CA GLU A 102 6.59 -1.24 -14.52
C GLU A 102 5.75 -1.58 -13.28
N ASN A 103 4.54 -1.02 -13.16
CA ASN A 103 3.64 -1.30 -12.04
C ASN A 103 3.28 -2.78 -11.95
N SER A 104 2.87 -3.38 -13.08
CA SER A 104 2.48 -4.79 -13.15
C SER A 104 3.66 -5.72 -12.83
N LYS A 105 4.87 -5.38 -13.30
CA LYS A 105 6.08 -6.14 -13.01
C LYS A 105 6.39 -6.13 -11.51
N ILE A 106 6.41 -4.94 -10.89
CA ILE A 106 6.70 -4.79 -9.45
C ILE A 106 5.66 -5.53 -8.60
N ILE A 107 4.38 -5.42 -8.96
CA ILE A 107 3.30 -6.16 -8.27
C ILE A 107 3.50 -7.67 -8.40
N SER A 108 3.90 -8.17 -9.57
CA SER A 108 4.15 -9.60 -9.77
C SER A 108 5.38 -10.08 -8.98
N GLU A 109 6.41 -9.25 -8.81
CA GLU A 109 7.58 -9.59 -7.98
C GLU A 109 7.19 -9.66 -6.51
N LEU A 110 6.44 -8.67 -6.00
CA LEU A 110 5.96 -8.64 -4.62
C LEU A 110 5.01 -9.80 -4.28
N LYS A 111 4.23 -10.29 -5.25
CA LYS A 111 3.34 -11.44 -5.08
C LYS A 111 4.07 -12.79 -4.96
N LYS A 112 5.36 -12.85 -5.28
CA LYS A 112 6.17 -14.08 -5.19
C LYS A 112 6.93 -14.19 -3.86
N VAL A 113 6.92 -13.13 -3.06
CA VAL A 113 7.42 -13.08 -1.67
C VAL A 113 6.30 -13.56 -0.75
#